data_AF-A0A7X6Y0Y4-F1
#
_entry.id   AF-A0A7X6Y0Y4-F1
#
_cell.length_a   1.000
_cell.length_b   1.000
_cell.length_c   1.000
_cell.angle_alpha   90.00
_cell.angle_beta   90.00
_cell.angle_gamma   90.00
#
_symmetry.space_group_name_H-M   'P 1'
#
loop_
_entity.id
_entity.type
_entity.pdbx_description
1 polymer ?
#
loop_
_entity_poly.entity_id
_entity_poly.type
_entity_poly.pdbx_seq_one_letter_code
_entity_poly.pdbx_strand_id
1 'polypeptide(L)' 'MLELKELAQLPGVSGNEDKVRDYIKEKISPHVDDITVDALGNLIAFKKGRSSSVNLMLAAHMDEVG' A
#
# COMPACT_ATOMS: atom_id res chain seq x y z
N MET A 1 9.61 -6.97 16.48
CA MET A 1 10.40 -6.54 15.31
C MET A 1 9.88 -5.19 14.86
N LEU A 2 10.76 -4.32 14.34
CA LEU A 2 10.38 -2.97 13.93
C LEU A 2 9.83 -3.03 12.50
N GLU A 3 8.50 -2.85 12.33
CA GLU A 3 7.80 -2.95 11.04
C GLU A 3 8.41 -2.08 9.93
N LEU A 4 9.00 -0.94 10.30
CA LEU A 4 9.68 -0.04 9.38
C LEU A 4 10.98 -0.64 8.81
N LYS A 5 11.75 -1.36 9.64
CA LYS A 5 12.99 -1.99 9.20
C LYS A 5 12.70 -3.13 8.22
N GLU A 6 11.64 -3.89 8.47
CA GLU A 6 11.22 -4.97 7.58
C GLU A 6 10.80 -4.41 6.21
N LEU A 7 9.95 -3.38 6.20
CA LEU A 7 9.53 -2.70 4.97
C LEU A 7 10.71 -2.13 4.18
N ALA A 8 11.64 -1.44 4.86
CA ALA A 8 12.81 -0.83 4.24
C ALA A 8 13.88 -1.81 3.73
N GLN A 9 13.77 -3.10 4.07
CA GLN A 9 14.68 -4.15 3.59
C GLN A 9 14.10 -4.92 2.40
N LEU A 10 12.85 -4.67 2.02
CA LEU A 10 12.24 -5.28 0.86
C LEU A 10 12.73 -4.57 -0.41
N PRO A 11 13.17 -5.31 -1.44
CA PRO A 11 13.53 -4.69 -2.70
C PRO A 11 12.25 -4.21 -3.41
N GLY A 12 12.28 -2.98 -3.90
CA GLY A 12 11.15 -2.32 -4.54
C GLY A 12 11.57 -1.31 -5.58
N VAL A 13 12.53 -1.64 -6.45
CA VAL A 13 12.95 -0.73 -7.53
C VAL A 13 11.75 -0.39 -8.41
N SER A 14 11.67 0.86 -8.91
CA SER A 14 10.58 1.32 -9.78
C SER A 14 10.25 0.32 -10.91
N GLY A 15 8.98 -0.09 -10.97
CA GLY A 15 8.46 -1.13 -11.86
C GLY A 15 8.56 -2.58 -11.35
N ASN A 16 9.11 -2.81 -10.16
CA ASN A 16 9.24 -4.12 -9.52
C ASN A 16 8.93 -4.05 -8.01
N GLU A 17 7.79 -3.46 -7.66
CA GLU A 17 7.36 -3.19 -6.29
C GLU A 17 6.54 -4.33 -5.67
N ASP A 18 6.39 -5.47 -6.35
CA ASP A 18 5.48 -6.56 -5.96
C ASP A 18 5.67 -7.03 -4.51
N LYS A 19 6.93 -7.15 -4.04
CA LYS A 19 7.24 -7.56 -2.67
C LYS A 19 6.83 -6.52 -1.64
N VAL A 20 7.05 -5.24 -1.94
CA VAL A 20 6.65 -4.12 -1.08
C VAL A 20 5.12 -4.06 -1.02
N ARG A 21 4.45 -4.20 -2.17
CA ARG A 21 3.00 -4.24 -2.28
C ARG A 21 2.39 -5.37 -1.45
N ASP A 22 2.89 -6.59 -1.59
CA ASP A 22 2.34 -7.75 -0.89
C ASP A 22 2.52 -7.64 0.63
N TYR A 23 3.67 -7.13 1.08
CA TYR A 23 3.91 -6.85 2.49
C TYR A 23 2.94 -5.78 3.04
N ILE A 24 2.79 -4.65 2.34
CA ILE A 24 1.86 -3.60 2.77
C ILE A 24 0.42 -4.15 2.78
N LYS A 25 0.01 -4.87 1.74
CA LYS A 25 -1.31 -5.48 1.62
C LYS A 25 -1.62 -6.37 2.82
N GLU A 26 -0.70 -7.25 3.22
CA GLU A 26 -0.88 -8.12 4.39
C GLU A 26 -1.12 -7.30 5.66
N LYS A 27 -0.31 -6.25 5.89
CA LYS A 27 -0.41 -5.41 7.10
C LYS A 27 -1.69 -4.57 7.14
N ILE A 28 -2.16 -4.05 6.00
CA ILE A 28 -3.32 -3.14 5.99
C ILE A 28 -4.66 -3.85 5.84
N SER A 29 -4.69 -5.09 5.35
CA SER A 29 -5.93 -5.86 5.11
C SER A 29 -6.91 -5.88 6.29
N PRO A 30 -6.47 -6.03 7.57
CA PRO A 30 -7.38 -6.01 8.72
C PRO A 30 -8.03 -4.65 9.00
N HIS A 31 -7.49 -3.57 8.41
CA HIS A 31 -7.86 -2.20 8.74
C HIS A 31 -8.80 -1.58 7.69
N VAL A 32 -8.86 -2.14 6.48
CA VAL A 32 -9.59 -1.58 5.34
C VAL A 32 -10.76 -2.47 4.93
N ASP A 33 -11.68 -1.94 4.13
CA ASP A 33 -12.89 -2.65 3.73
C ASP A 33 -12.76 -3.25 2.31
N ASP A 34 -11.92 -2.67 1.46
CA ASP A 34 -11.62 -3.18 0.12
C ASP A 34 -10.14 -2.92 -0.24
N ILE A 35 -9.57 -3.80 -1.07
CA ILE A 35 -8.23 -3.67 -1.62
C ILE A 35 -8.26 -4.04 -3.10
N THR A 36 -7.78 -3.11 -3.92
CA THR A 36 -7.58 -3.34 -5.36
C THR A 36 -6.13 -3.03 -5.74
N VAL A 37 -5.67 -3.66 -6.82
CA VAL A 37 -4.39 -3.36 -7.45
C VAL A 37 -4.69 -2.93 -8.88
N ASP A 38 -4.20 -1.75 -9.27
CA ASP A 38 -4.42 -1.26 -10.62
C ASP A 38 -3.50 -1.95 -11.65
N ALA A 39 -3.66 -1.60 -12.93
CA ALA A 39 -2.86 -2.20 -14.01
C ALA A 39 -1.36 -1.88 -13.93
N LEU A 40 -0.96 -0.84 -13.18
CA LEU A 40 0.44 -0.46 -12.97
C LEU A 40 1.01 -1.08 -11.69
N GLY A 41 0.20 -1.76 -10.89
CA GLY A 41 0.63 -2.39 -9.65
C GLY A 41 0.46 -1.52 -8.40
N ASN A 42 -0.23 -0.37 -8.47
CA ASN A 42 -0.49 0.45 -7.29
C ASN A 42 -1.48 -0.25 -6.35
N LEU A 43 -1.21 -0.23 -5.04
CA LEU A 43 -2.11 -0.74 -4.02
C LEU A 43 -3.11 0.35 -3.61
N ILE A 44 -4.40 0.12 -3.89
CA ILE A 44 -5.48 1.02 -3.51
C ILE A 44 -6.29 0.35 -2.41
N ALA A 45 -6.21 0.91 -1.20
CA ALA A 45 -6.91 0.39 -0.03
C ALA A 45 -8.03 1.35 0.38
N PHE A 46 -9.27 0.87 0.34
CA PHE A 46 -10.45 1.69 0.61
C PHE A 46 -10.99 1.43 2.01
N LYS A 47 -11.21 2.52 2.75
CA LYS A 47 -11.95 2.51 4.02
C LYS A 47 -13.21 3.35 3.90
N LYS A 48 -14.35 2.76 4.21
CA LYS A 48 -15.62 3.46 4.26
C LYS A 48 -15.65 4.40 5.47
N GLY A 49 -15.70 5.69 5.17
CA GLY A 49 -15.92 6.74 6.16
C GLY A 49 -17.35 6.76 6.70
N ARG A 50 -17.59 7.56 7.76
CA ARG A 50 -18.92 7.74 8.35
C ARG A 50 -19.89 8.53 7.45
N SER A 51 -19.35 9.35 6.54
CA SER A 51 -20.10 10.13 5.55
C SER A 51 -19.45 9.96 4.18
N SER A 52 -20.26 10.02 3.12
CA SER A 52 -19.82 10.03 1.72
C SER A 52 -19.76 11.45 1.12
N SER A 53 -19.86 12.49 1.95
CA SER A 53 -19.85 13.88 1.49
C SER A 53 -18.47 14.38 1.04
N VAL A 54 -17.39 13.71 1.49
CA VAL A 54 -16.00 14.05 1.15
C VAL A 54 -15.22 12.74 1.01
N ASN A 55 -14.34 12.68 0.00
CA ASN A 55 -13.36 11.62 -0.16
C ASN A 55 -11.99 12.14 0.31
N LEU A 56 -11.32 11.39 1.17
CA LEU A 56 -9.94 11.65 1.62
C LEU A 56 -9.01 10.63 1.00
N MET A 57 -7.92 11.09 0.40
CA MET A 57 -6.86 10.24 -0.13
C MET A 57 -5.55 10.50 0.63
N LEU A 58 -4.95 9.43 1.13
CA LEU A 58 -3.59 9.41 1.63
C LEU A 58 -2.75 8.63 0.62
N ALA A 59 -1.64 9.21 0.17
CA ALA A 59 -0.79 8.63 -0.85
C ALA A 59 0.66 8.58 -0.36
N ALA A 60 1.32 7.46 -0.65
CA ALA A 60 2.75 7.24 -0.52
C ALA A 60 3.18 6.37 -1.71
N HIS A 61 4.46 6.41 -2.06
CA HIS A 61 5.01 5.60 -3.15
C HIS A 61 5.76 4.39 -2.57
N MET A 62 5.69 3.25 -3.25
CA MET A 62 6.30 1.99 -2.81
C MET A 62 7.73 1.83 -3.32
N ASP A 63 8.08 2.58 -4.36
CA ASP A 63 9.31 2.41 -5.10
C ASP A 63 10.52 3.05 -4.42
N GLU A 64 11.67 2.47 -4.71
CA GLU A 64 12.98 2.99 -4.34
C GLU A 64 13.89 3.18 -5.57
N VAL A 65 14.95 3.97 -5.38
CA VAL A 65 16.03 4.10 -6.37
C VAL A 65 16.87 2.81 -6.34
N GLY A 66 17.11 2.22 -7.52
CA GLY A 66 17.91 1.01 -7.70
C GLY A 66 19.35 1.23 -8.12
#